data_AF-A0A2V8M907-F1
#
_entry.id   AF-A0A2V8M907-F1
#
_cell.length_a   1.000
_cell.length_b   1.000
_cell.length_c   1.000
_cell.angle_alpha   90.00
_cell.angle_beta   90.00
_cell.angle_gamma   90.00
#
_symmetry.space_group_name_H-M   'P 1'
#
loop_
_entity.id
_entity.type
_entity.pdbx_description
1 polymer ?
#
loop_
_entity_poly.entity_id
_entity_poly.type
_entity_poly.pdbx_seq_one_letter_code
_entity_poly.pdbx_strand_id
1 'polypeptide(L)'
;MIPFIKAHALGNDFILVENREAVPLNYPGFAQRICDRYFGIGGDGVILWNPAGDIFKVRIFNQDGSEAECSGNGLRCMAAYLMQSGRWPKDEIRFETVSGLYTLRRVGQEYEADMGEPKLAPEDIPFVPANPVDRVVNYT
;
A
#
# COMPACT_ATOMS: atom_id res chain seq x y z
N MET A 1 -9.26 14.61 16.53
CA MET A 1 -9.43 14.74 15.07
C MET A 1 -8.20 14.12 14.41
N ILE A 2 -8.36 13.29 13.37
CA ILE A 2 -7.26 12.64 12.66
C ILE A 2 -7.18 13.25 11.25
N PRO A 3 -6.12 14.01 10.92
CA PRO A 3 -5.89 14.48 9.55
C PRO A 3 -5.61 13.30 8.62
N PHE A 4 -6.20 13.35 7.43
CA PHE A 4 -5.99 12.33 6.41
C PHE A 4 -6.02 12.95 5.02
N ILE A 5 -5.51 12.21 4.04
CA ILE A 5 -5.68 12.49 2.61
C ILE A 5 -6.44 11.31 2.01
N LYS A 6 -7.42 11.60 1.16
CA LYS A 6 -8.08 10.56 0.35
C LYS A 6 -7.57 10.68 -1.08
N ALA A 7 -7.09 9.58 -1.64
CA ALA A 7 -6.54 9.52 -2.97
C ALA A 7 -6.95 8.21 -3.65
N HIS A 8 -6.92 8.16 -4.98
CA HIS A 8 -7.16 6.93 -5.72
C HIS A 8 -6.18 6.80 -6.89
N ALA A 9 -5.90 5.55 -7.26
CA ALA A 9 -5.19 5.22 -8.48
C ALA A 9 -6.05 4.22 -9.27
N LEU A 10 -6.45 4.60 -10.48
CA LEU A 10 -7.27 3.77 -11.37
C LEU A 10 -8.55 3.22 -10.71
N GLY A 11 -9.21 4.04 -9.89
CA GLY A 11 -10.45 3.70 -9.18
C GLY A 11 -10.27 3.04 -7.80
N ASN A 12 -9.08 2.51 -7.48
CA ASN A 12 -8.80 1.93 -6.17
C ASN A 12 -8.42 3.04 -5.17
N ASP A 13 -9.28 3.30 -4.18
CA ASP A 13 -9.18 4.46 -3.29
C ASP A 13 -8.65 4.13 -1.88
N PHE A 14 -7.75 4.98 -1.38
CA PHE A 14 -7.09 4.81 -0.08
C PHE A 14 -7.20 6.06 0.79
N ILE A 15 -7.26 5.81 2.10
CA ILE A 15 -7.17 6.83 3.14
C ILE A 15 -5.73 6.83 3.67
N LEU A 16 -4.97 7.88 3.36
CA LEU A 16 -3.58 8.05 3.78
C LEU A 16 -3.53 8.78 5.12
N VAL A 17 -2.96 8.15 6.14
CA VAL A 17 -2.91 8.67 7.50
C VAL A 17 -1.48 8.64 8.02
N GLU A 18 -0.97 9.81 8.44
CA GLU A 18 0.31 9.87 9.13
C GLU A 18 0.14 9.25 10.53
N ASN A 19 0.91 8.20 10.83
CA ASN A 19 0.74 7.41 12.03
C ASN A 19 1.34 8.13 13.27
N ARG A 20 0.50 8.94 13.90
CA ARG A 20 0.79 9.73 15.11
C ARG A 20 -0.08 9.27 16.29
N GLU A 21 0.11 9.85 17.47
CA GLU A 21 -0.61 9.49 18.71
C GLU A 21 -2.14 9.45 18.60
N ALA A 22 -2.74 10.22 17.68
CA ALA A 22 -4.19 10.23 17.47
C ALA A 22 -4.74 8.98 16.75
N VAL A 23 -3.90 8.15 16.14
CA VAL A 23 -4.31 6.92 15.44
C VAL A 23 -4.44 5.77 16.45
N PRO A 24 -5.59 5.08 16.54
CA PRO A 24 -5.76 3.96 17.45
C PRO A 24 -4.78 2.82 17.15
N LEU A 25 -4.18 2.23 18.19
CA LEU A 25 -3.23 1.11 18.05
C LEU A 25 -3.86 -0.16 17.45
N ASN A 26 -5.19 -0.33 17.57
CA ASN A 26 -5.92 -1.37 16.86
C ASN A 26 -6.11 -0.97 15.38
N TYR A 27 -5.04 -1.12 14.59
CA TYR A 27 -5.06 -0.75 13.17
C TYR A 27 -6.09 -1.54 12.33
N PRO A 28 -6.27 -2.86 12.50
CA PRO A 28 -7.33 -3.59 11.78
C PRO A 28 -8.72 -3.02 12.03
N GLY A 29 -9.08 -2.83 13.31
CA GLY A 29 -10.38 -2.25 13.66
C GLY A 29 -10.50 -0.79 13.25
N PHE A 30 -9.40 -0.04 13.24
CA PHE A 30 -9.38 1.32 12.70
C PHE A 30 -9.68 1.33 11.20
N ALA A 31 -9.02 0.46 10.42
CA ALA A 31 -9.23 0.34 8.99
C ALA A 31 -10.68 -0.01 8.67
N GLN A 32 -11.25 -1.05 9.32
CA GLN A 32 -12.66 -1.43 9.16
C GLN A 32 -13.61 -0.25 9.38
N ARG A 33 -13.41 0.53 10.45
CA ARG A 33 -14.29 1.66 10.77
C ARG A 33 -14.18 2.81 9.78
N ILE A 34 -12.97 3.18 9.35
CA ILE A 34 -12.81 4.35 8.48
C ILE A 34 -13.07 4.03 7.00
N CYS A 35 -12.83 2.79 6.58
CA CYS A 35 -13.12 2.32 5.23
C CYS A 35 -14.60 2.04 4.98
N ASP A 36 -15.43 1.91 6.04
CA ASP A 36 -16.87 1.83 5.89
C ASP A 36 -17.39 3.03 5.07
N ARG A 37 -18.09 2.74 3.97
CA ARG A 37 -18.55 3.76 3.00
C ARG A 37 -19.79 4.53 3.47
N TYR A 38 -20.51 4.04 4.48
CA TYR A 38 -21.74 4.66 5.00
C TYR A 38 -21.50 5.44 6.28
N PHE A 39 -20.69 4.88 7.19
CA PHE A 39 -20.45 5.40 8.53
C PHE A 39 -19.01 5.90 8.74
N GLY A 40 -18.11 5.61 7.80
CA GLY A 40 -16.73 6.09 7.77
C GLY A 40 -16.48 7.13 6.68
N ILE A 41 -15.22 7.22 6.24
CA ILE A 41 -14.79 8.05 5.10
C ILE A 41 -15.05 7.32 3.77
N GLY A 42 -15.08 5.99 3.81
CA GLY A 42 -15.14 5.11 2.66
C GLY A 42 -13.77 4.96 1.99
N GLY A 43 -13.36 3.73 1.68
CA GLY A 43 -12.16 3.45 0.90
C GLY A 43 -11.92 1.95 0.80
N ASP A 44 -11.13 1.53 -0.19
CA ASP A 44 -10.74 0.12 -0.33
C ASP A 44 -9.66 -0.27 0.69
N GLY A 45 -8.94 0.72 1.24
CA GLY A 45 -7.96 0.51 2.29
C GLY A 45 -7.44 1.79 2.95
N VAL A 46 -6.61 1.60 3.97
CA VAL A 46 -5.92 2.64 4.73
C VAL A 46 -4.43 2.43 4.60
N ILE A 47 -3.69 3.51 4.36
CA ILE A 47 -2.24 3.51 4.37
C ILE A 47 -1.78 4.31 5.58
N LEU A 48 -1.22 3.62 6.56
CA LEU A 48 -0.56 4.21 7.71
C LEU A 48 0.92 4.41 7.38
N TRP A 49 1.44 5.62 7.55
CA TRP A 49 2.82 5.92 7.21
C TRP A 49 3.49 6.78 8.28
N ASN A 50 4.80 6.61 8.41
CA ASN A 50 5.62 7.44 9.28
C ASN A 50 6.63 8.23 8.45
N PRO A 51 6.85 9.53 8.74
CA PRO A 51 7.98 10.25 8.18
C PRO A 51 9.28 9.53 8.55
N ALA A 52 10.14 9.27 7.58
CA ALA A 52 11.44 8.67 7.82
C ALA A 52 12.41 9.10 6.71
N GLY A 53 13.70 9.22 7.07
CA GLY A 53 14.77 9.86 6.29
C GLY A 53 14.67 9.66 4.78
N ASP A 54 15.29 8.61 4.24
CA ASP A 54 15.24 8.28 2.81
C ASP A 54 14.30 7.10 2.48
N ILE A 55 13.73 6.44 3.51
CA ILE A 55 12.85 5.27 3.37
C ILE A 55 11.67 5.47 4.30
N PHE A 56 10.47 5.53 3.75
CA PHE A 56 9.23 5.69 4.52
C PHE A 56 8.69 4.32 4.92
N LYS A 57 8.34 4.16 6.19
CA LYS A 57 7.65 2.95 6.67
C LYS A 57 6.17 3.08 6.42
N VAL A 58 5.60 2.08 5.76
CA VAL A 58 4.22 2.07 5.30
C VAL A 58 3.56 0.76 5.69
N ARG A 59 2.36 0.84 6.26
CA ARG A 59 1.49 -0.30 6.54
C ARG A 59 0.18 -0.12 5.80
N ILE A 60 -0.27 -1.15 5.10
CA ILE A 60 -1.45 -1.09 4.24
C ILE A 60 -2.48 -2.04 4.83
N PHE A 61 -3.64 -1.51 5.21
CA PHE A 61 -4.76 -2.30 5.71
C PHE A 61 -5.90 -2.25 4.72
N ASN A 62 -6.43 -3.41 4.34
CA ASN A 62 -7.64 -3.51 3.53
C ASN A 62 -8.87 -3.08 4.33
N GLN A 63 -9.98 -2.82 3.64
CA GLN A 63 -11.26 -2.49 4.27
C GLN A 63 -11.77 -3.53 5.28
N ASP A 64 -11.38 -4.81 5.14
CA ASP A 64 -11.74 -5.88 6.07
C ASP A 64 -10.82 -5.94 7.31
N GLY A 65 -9.82 -5.06 7.39
CA GLY A 65 -8.84 -4.99 8.46
C GLY A 65 -7.62 -5.88 8.28
N SER A 66 -7.57 -6.72 7.23
CA SER A 66 -6.36 -7.50 6.93
C SER A 66 -5.21 -6.59 6.50
N GLU A 67 -3.98 -6.92 6.90
CA GLU A 67 -2.78 -6.21 6.44
C GLU A 67 -2.33 -6.78 5.10
N ALA A 68 -2.28 -5.93 4.07
CA ALA A 68 -1.79 -6.30 2.77
C ALA A 68 -0.25 -6.25 2.74
N GLU A 69 0.34 -7.21 2.04
CA GLU A 69 1.79 -7.25 1.80
C GLU A 69 2.28 -6.00 1.07
N CYS A 70 1.66 -5.72 -0.07
CA CYS A 70 1.89 -4.51 -0.85
C CYS A 70 0.64 -4.11 -1.64
N SER A 71 0.62 -2.88 -2.17
CA SER A 71 -0.39 -2.44 -3.14
C SER A 71 0.23 -1.41 -4.09
N GLY A 72 0.38 -1.76 -5.36
CA GLY A 72 0.92 -0.82 -6.36
C GLY A 72 0.09 0.46 -6.48
N ASN A 73 -1.25 0.34 -6.43
CA ASN A 73 -2.16 1.49 -6.45
C ASN A 73 -1.98 2.37 -5.21
N GLY A 74 -1.95 1.75 -4.03
CA GLY A 74 -1.80 2.45 -2.77
C GLY A 74 -0.46 3.17 -2.65
N LEU A 75 0.64 2.49 -3.02
CA LEU A 75 1.97 3.08 -3.01
C LEU A 75 2.09 4.25 -4.01
N ARG A 76 1.48 4.16 -5.20
CA ARG A 76 1.44 5.30 -6.14
C ARG A 76 0.68 6.49 -5.57
N CYS A 77 -0.44 6.27 -4.89
CA CYS A 77 -1.14 7.34 -4.17
C CYS A 77 -0.25 7.99 -3.11
N MET A 78 0.51 7.17 -2.37
CA MET A 78 1.42 7.63 -1.33
C MET A 78 2.59 8.46 -1.88
N ALA A 79 3.23 7.99 -2.96
CA ALA A 79 4.29 8.73 -3.66
C ALA A 79 3.77 10.06 -4.21
N ALA A 80 2.60 10.05 -4.86
CA ALA A 80 1.99 11.25 -5.39
C ALA A 80 1.75 12.30 -4.31
N TYR A 81 1.16 11.87 -3.18
CA TYR A 81 0.93 12.75 -2.05
C TYR A 81 2.24 13.37 -1.53
N LEU A 82 3.24 12.56 -1.19
CA LEU A 82 4.48 13.06 -0.57
C LEU A 82 5.26 14.01 -1.49
N MET A 83 5.33 13.70 -2.78
CA MET A 83 6.03 14.54 -3.76
C MET A 83 5.26 15.83 -4.05
N GLN A 84 3.95 15.78 -4.23
CA GLN A 84 3.14 16.97 -4.53
C GLN A 84 3.00 17.91 -3.32
N SER A 85 2.96 17.36 -2.11
CA SER A 85 2.90 18.16 -0.88
C SER A 85 4.26 18.75 -0.46
N GLY A 86 5.33 18.55 -1.24
CA GLY A 86 6.68 19.00 -0.91
C GLY A 86 7.32 18.29 0.29
N ARG A 87 6.77 17.13 0.72
CA ARG A 87 7.33 16.32 1.83
C ARG A 87 8.47 15.42 1.37
N TRP A 88 8.59 15.22 0.06
CA TRP A 88 9.68 14.51 -0.56
C TRP A 88 10.17 15.29 -1.79
N PRO A 89 11.44 15.71 -1.84
CA PRO A 89 11.93 16.62 -2.88
C PRO A 89 12.48 15.93 -4.13
N LYS A 90 12.68 14.60 -4.11
CA LYS A 90 13.31 13.84 -5.20
C LYS A 90 12.22 13.17 -6.06
N ASP A 91 12.56 12.84 -7.31
CA ASP A 91 11.65 12.11 -8.21
C ASP A 91 11.58 10.60 -7.91
N GLU A 92 12.49 10.06 -7.11
CA GLU A 92 12.48 8.66 -6.65
C GLU A 92 12.25 8.61 -5.14
N ILE A 93 11.33 7.76 -4.69
CA ILE A 93 11.01 7.51 -3.27
C ILE A 93 10.98 6.01 -2.99
N ARG A 94 11.29 5.64 -1.74
CA ARG A 94 11.26 4.24 -1.30
C ARG A 94 10.33 4.03 -0.12
N PHE A 95 9.55 2.96 -0.18
CA PHE A 95 8.63 2.52 0.86
C PHE A 95 9.01 1.14 1.38
N GLU A 96 9.17 1.03 2.69
CA GLU A 96 9.30 -0.24 3.39
C GLU A 96 7.91 -0.69 3.85
N THR A 97 7.50 -1.87 3.41
CA THR A 97 6.24 -2.54 3.77
C THR A 97 6.56 -3.88 4.46
N VAL A 98 5.54 -4.65 4.85
CA VAL A 98 5.74 -5.97 5.46
C VAL A 98 6.39 -6.97 4.49
N SER A 99 6.22 -6.82 3.18
CA SER A 99 6.81 -7.71 2.17
C SER A 99 8.15 -7.22 1.60
N GLY A 100 8.61 -6.03 2.01
CA GLY A 100 9.92 -5.52 1.62
C GLY A 100 9.92 -4.08 1.13
N LEU A 101 11.00 -3.72 0.43
CA LEU A 101 11.29 -2.38 -0.05
C LEU A 101 10.82 -2.21 -1.49
N TYR A 102 10.02 -1.18 -1.73
CA TYR A 102 9.49 -0.81 -3.04
C TYR A 102 9.99 0.57 -3.45
N THR A 103 10.39 0.71 -4.71
CA THR A 103 10.85 1.97 -5.28
C THR A 103 9.78 2.53 -6.21
N LEU A 104 9.46 3.81 -6.04
CA LEU A 104 8.54 4.53 -6.90
C LEU A 104 9.22 5.74 -7.52
N ARG A 105 8.87 6.01 -8.77
CA ARG A 105 9.41 7.13 -9.53
C ARG A 105 8.30 8.00 -10.09
N ARG A 106 8.51 9.31 -10.06
CA ARG A 106 7.71 10.25 -10.83
C ARG A 106 8.22 10.27 -12.26
N VAL A 107 7.32 10.07 -13.22
CA VAL A 107 7.61 10.15 -14.65
C VAL A 107 6.64 11.13 -15.28
N GLY A 108 7.08 12.39 -15.40
CA GLY A 108 6.23 13.50 -15.81
C GLY A 108 5.09 13.77 -14.81
N GLN A 109 3.86 13.45 -15.21
CA GLN A 109 2.66 13.55 -14.37
C GLN A 109 2.24 12.20 -13.77
N GLU A 110 2.92 11.12 -14.13
CA GLU A 110 2.61 9.77 -13.70
C GLU A 110 3.57 9.29 -12.61
N TYR A 111 3.21 8.17 -11.99
CA TYR A 111 3.98 7.52 -10.94
C TYR A 111 4.15 6.05 -11.30
N GLU A 112 5.39 5.59 -11.41
CA GLU A 112 5.73 4.20 -11.67
C GLU A 112 6.09 3.51 -10.35
N ALA A 113 5.73 2.23 -10.23
CA ALA A 113 6.10 1.41 -9.09
C ALA A 113 6.88 0.19 -9.58
N ASP A 114 8.11 0.06 -9.08
CA ASP A 114 8.89 -1.17 -9.22
C ASP A 114 8.36 -2.19 -8.21
N MET A 115 7.67 -3.22 -8.74
CA MET A 115 7.04 -4.28 -7.94
C MET A 115 7.96 -5.49 -7.74
N GLY A 116 9.20 -5.43 -8.25
CA GLY A 116 10.14 -6.54 -8.23
C GLY A 116 9.77 -7.68 -9.18
N GLU A 117 10.48 -8.80 -9.04
CA GLU A 117 10.27 -9.98 -9.85
C GLU A 117 9.18 -10.89 -9.25
N PRO A 118 8.30 -11.48 -10.08
CA PRO A 118 7.31 -12.42 -9.59
C PRO A 118 7.97 -13.71 -9.13
N LYS A 119 7.53 -14.22 -7.97
CA LYS A 119 7.86 -15.57 -7.53
C LYS A 119 6.96 -16.57 -8.22
N LEU A 120 7.56 -17.60 -8.81
CA LEU A 120 6.86 -18.58 -9.64
C LEU A 120 7.10 -20.02 -9.20
N ALA A 121 7.96 -20.25 -8.20
CA ALA A 121 8.17 -21.57 -7.65
C ALA A 121 6.92 -22.00 -6.86
N PRO A 122 6.51 -23.28 -6.93
CA PRO A 122 5.33 -23.76 -6.21
C PRO A 122 5.42 -23.55 -4.70
N GLU A 123 6.60 -23.72 -4.11
CA GLU A 123 6.85 -23.54 -2.68
C GLU A 123 6.69 -22.08 -2.21
N ASP A 124 6.79 -21.12 -3.12
CA ASP A 124 6.61 -19.68 -2.85
C ASP A 124 5.14 -19.24 -2.95
N ILE A 125 4.24 -20.11 -3.42
CA ILE A 125 2.84 -19.79 -3.68
C ILE A 125 1.97 -20.69 -2.80
N PRO A 126 1.02 -20.15 -2.01
CA PRO A 126 0.20 -20.95 -1.09
C PRO A 126 -0.90 -21.71 -1.84
N PHE A 127 -0.50 -22.70 -2.65
CA PHE A 127 -1.39 -23.59 -3.38
C PHE A 127 -0.87 -25.03 -3.37
N VAL A 128 -1.79 -25.99 -3.52
CA VAL A 128 -1.44 -27.41 -3.62
C VAL A 128 -1.77 -27.87 -5.04
N PRO A 129 -0.77 -28.20 -5.88
CA PRO A 129 -1.05 -28.67 -7.22
C PRO A 129 -1.53 -30.12 -7.20
N ALA A 130 -2.41 -30.49 -8.15
CA ALA A 130 -2.85 -31.88 -8.33
C ALA A 130 -1.72 -32.80 -8.81
N ASN A 131 -0.73 -32.26 -9.53
CA ASN A 131 0.47 -32.95 -10.01
C ASN A 131 1.69 -32.05 -9.77
N PRO A 132 2.91 -32.59 -9.58
CA PRO A 132 4.11 -31.77 -9.47
C PRO A 132 4.26 -30.81 -10.66
N VAL A 133 4.55 -29.55 -10.38
CA VAL A 133 4.84 -28.52 -11.39
C VAL A 133 6.11 -27.79 -10.99
N ASP A 134 6.96 -27.45 -11.96
CA ASP A 134 8.21 -26.72 -11.68
C ASP A 134 7.99 -25.21 -11.54
N ARG A 135 6.94 -24.68 -12.20
CA ARG A 135 6.57 -23.27 -12.19
C ARG A 135 5.07 -23.10 -12.25
N VAL A 136 4.54 -22.13 -11.52
CA VAL A 136 3.13 -21.75 -11.53
C VAL A 136 2.91 -20.61 -12.52
N VAL A 137 2.38 -20.94 -13.69
CA VAL A 137 2.00 -19.98 -14.73
C VAL A 137 0.65 -20.38 -15.31
N ASN A 138 -0.22 -19.41 -15.56
CA ASN A 138 -1.55 -19.63 -16.16
C ASN A 138 -2.41 -20.70 -15.45
N TYR A 139 -2.29 -20.80 -14.12
CA TYR A 139 -3.12 -21.71 -13.32
C TYR A 139 -4.57 -21.22 -13.34
N THR A 140 -5.49 -22.07 -13.80
CA THR A 140 -6.95 -21.84 -13.83
C THR A 140 -7.66 -22.87 -12.96
#